data_AF-H0YQU0-F1
#
_entry.id   AF-H0YQU0-F1
#
_cell.length_a   1.000
_cell.length_b   1.000
_cell.length_c   1.000
_cell.angle_alpha   90.00
_cell.angle_beta   90.00
_cell.angle_gamma   90.00
#
_symmetry.space_group_name_H-M   'P 1'
#
loop_
_entity.id
_entity.type
_entity.pdbx_description
1 polymer ?
#
loop_
_entity_poly.entity_id
_entity_poly.type
_entity_poly.pdbx_seq_one_letter_code
_entity_poly.pdbx_strand_id
1 'polypeptide(L)'
;MGAQHSPRVTHSSPGDTVGSERLLGPRCCHLPAERVSSQLAQGTRGVRAEKLLCSSSPAPGEAARSSPSPELLKAATPGGGCRREIPAPIPRLSPWRDLSPPTPSSPSGGGSGPLCATMVTAGLFILSLGGSVLLPALAPAGTQGSQIIGGKAAAPHSRPFIASIQMDGEHVCGGFLVWPKWVMTAAHCFIPRRSPSVRVVLGAQRLQEPEGSQQIFSVVESIAHPLYNARATDNDIRLLQLNRSATLNKYVRRIRLPSPHTDLKPGTVCSVMGWGDTSNFGDQPSELMETNTTIVKRSLCRTLWRGKVSANMLCGASRSTTLQGVCAGDSGGPLVFKDKVHGIVSFSGERCGDRRFPDIYTKISNYIGWVHDVVRGFRGQKGCLKPKGGRESWGQAGCGKRG
;
A
#
# COMPACT_ATOMS: atom_id res chain seq x y z
N MET A 1 49.44 9.14 55.73
CA MET A 1 50.12 8.14 56.59
C MET A 1 49.59 8.30 58.01
N GLY A 2 49.45 7.22 58.80
CA GLY A 2 48.84 7.22 60.15
C GLY A 2 47.30 7.20 60.12
N ALA A 3 46.62 6.06 60.28
CA ALA A 3 46.44 5.19 61.46
C ALA A 3 45.27 5.67 62.35
N GLN A 4 44.06 5.09 62.19
CA GLN A 4 43.56 3.86 62.87
C GLN A 4 42.95 4.13 64.26
N HIS A 5 41.62 3.97 64.39
CA HIS A 5 41.06 2.80 65.08
C HIS A 5 39.54 2.68 64.90
N SER A 6 39.07 1.44 64.77
CA SER A 6 37.69 1.01 65.03
C SER A 6 37.74 0.05 66.22
N PRO A 7 36.62 -0.16 66.93
CA PRO A 7 36.02 -1.49 66.82
C PRO A 7 34.49 -1.49 66.62
N ARG A 8 34.01 -2.64 66.16
CA ARG A 8 32.61 -3.06 65.94
C ARG A 8 32.33 -4.25 66.86
N VAL A 9 31.06 -4.47 67.27
CA VAL A 9 30.38 -5.80 67.51
C VAL A 9 28.98 -5.52 68.15
N THR A 10 27.89 -5.53 67.36
CA THR A 10 26.72 -6.49 67.36
C THR A 10 25.80 -6.45 68.60
N HIS A 11 24.47 -6.73 68.57
CA HIS A 11 23.69 -7.72 67.79
C HIS A 11 22.15 -7.46 67.79
N SER A 12 21.43 -8.03 66.78
CA SER A 12 20.02 -8.53 66.74
C SER A 12 18.74 -7.63 66.83
N SER A 13 17.81 -7.90 65.88
CA SER A 13 16.40 -7.42 65.73
C SER A 13 15.36 -8.37 66.42
N PRO A 14 14.00 -8.15 66.38
CA PRO A 14 13.06 -7.97 65.23
C PRO A 14 12.13 -6.71 65.38
N GLY A 15 10.94 -6.51 64.76
CA GLY A 15 10.03 -7.30 63.89
C GLY A 15 8.82 -6.49 63.32
N ASP A 16 7.77 -7.19 62.84
CA ASP A 16 6.35 -6.80 62.51
C ASP A 16 6.06 -5.57 61.60
N THR A 17 5.51 -5.70 60.36
CA THR A 17 4.10 -5.99 59.89
C THR A 17 3.08 -4.86 60.24
N VAL A 18 2.08 -4.42 59.44
CA VAL A 18 1.27 -4.91 58.29
C VAL A 18 0.85 -3.71 57.38
N GLY A 19 0.47 -3.91 56.10
CA GLY A 19 -0.40 -2.94 55.39
C GLY A 19 -0.42 -3.01 53.86
N SER A 20 -1.31 -3.81 53.24
CA SER A 20 -1.56 -3.78 51.79
C SER A 20 -3.03 -4.08 51.49
N GLU A 21 -3.74 -3.13 50.86
CA GLU A 21 -5.10 -3.35 50.38
C GLU A 21 -5.12 -3.70 48.88
N ARG A 22 -5.90 -4.73 48.54
CA ARG A 22 -6.28 -5.09 47.17
C ARG A 22 -7.78 -4.86 47.02
N LEU A 23 -8.20 -4.21 45.93
CA LEU A 23 -9.58 -4.28 45.46
C LEU A 23 -9.72 -5.34 44.35
N LEU A 24 -10.85 -6.05 44.38
CA LEU A 24 -11.15 -7.20 43.55
C LEU A 24 -11.74 -6.78 42.19
N GLY A 25 -11.38 -7.48 41.11
CA GLY A 25 -12.04 -7.34 39.79
C GLY A 25 -13.21 -8.31 39.61
N PRO A 26 -13.75 -8.47 38.39
CA PRO A 26 -14.58 -9.62 38.02
C PRO A 26 -13.80 -10.67 37.20
N ARG A 27 -14.32 -11.90 37.22
CA ARG A 27 -13.64 -13.15 36.81
C ARG A 27 -13.98 -13.55 35.38
N CYS A 28 -13.04 -14.22 34.70
CA CYS A 28 -13.34 -15.12 33.57
C CYS A 28 -13.12 -16.58 34.01
N CYS A 29 -14.03 -17.47 33.61
CA CYS A 29 -13.99 -18.88 34.00
C CYS A 29 -12.95 -19.67 33.19
N HIS A 30 -12.15 -20.49 33.88
CA HIS A 30 -11.32 -21.53 33.30
C HIS A 30 -11.93 -22.90 33.63
N LEU A 31 -11.96 -23.81 32.67
CA LEU A 31 -12.07 -25.26 32.89
C LEU A 31 -10.91 -25.97 32.18
N PRO A 32 -10.51 -27.17 32.64
CA PRO A 32 -9.13 -27.64 32.52
C PRO A 32 -8.84 -28.49 31.27
N ALA A 33 -7.55 -28.68 31.01
CA ALA A 33 -7.04 -29.62 30.02
C ALA A 33 -6.89 -31.03 30.62
N GLU A 34 -7.44 -32.03 29.94
CA GLU A 34 -7.14 -33.45 30.17
C GLU A 34 -5.84 -33.85 29.44
N ARG A 35 -5.02 -34.68 30.10
CA ARG A 35 -3.70 -35.11 29.62
C ARG A 35 -3.72 -36.62 29.38
N VAL A 36 -3.66 -37.03 28.11
CA VAL A 36 -3.45 -38.44 27.75
C VAL A 36 -2.11 -38.59 27.02
N SER A 37 -1.17 -39.28 27.68
CA SER A 37 0.07 -39.77 27.07
C SER A 37 0.04 -41.29 26.99
N SER A 38 0.22 -41.85 25.80
CA SER A 38 0.88 -43.15 25.65
C SER A 38 1.39 -43.42 24.23
N GLN A 39 2.70 -43.68 24.19
CA GLN A 39 3.40 -44.65 23.32
C GLN A 39 3.38 -44.49 21.79
N LEU A 40 4.57 -44.16 21.28
CA LEU A 40 4.98 -44.55 19.92
C LEU A 40 5.19 -46.08 19.85
N ALA A 41 4.77 -46.69 18.75
CA ALA A 41 5.36 -47.92 18.22
C ALA A 41 5.50 -47.80 16.70
N GLN A 42 6.69 -48.05 16.17
CA GLN A 42 6.93 -48.16 14.73
C GLN A 42 6.72 -49.62 14.30
N GLY A 43 5.98 -49.85 13.22
CA GLY A 43 5.71 -51.20 12.69
C GLY A 43 5.42 -51.13 11.19
N THR A 44 6.05 -52.01 10.41
CA THR A 44 6.16 -51.88 8.95
C THR A 44 5.23 -52.80 8.16
N ARG A 45 5.13 -52.47 6.85
CA ARG A 45 4.60 -53.28 5.73
C ARG A 45 3.08 -53.35 5.61
N GLY A 46 2.62 -53.23 4.36
CA GLY A 46 1.21 -53.19 4.00
C GLY A 46 0.78 -54.39 3.15
N VAL A 47 -0.51 -54.42 2.84
CA VAL A 47 -1.14 -55.37 1.92
C VAL A 47 -2.07 -54.59 0.97
N ARG A 48 -2.29 -55.14 -0.21
CA ARG A 48 -3.04 -54.57 -1.34
C ARG A 48 -4.46 -55.19 -1.38
N ALA A 49 -5.35 -54.62 -2.21
CA ALA A 49 -6.74 -55.09 -2.45
C ALA A 49 -7.72 -54.80 -1.27
N GLU A 50 -9.03 -54.59 -1.46
CA GLU A 50 -9.80 -54.42 -2.70
C GLU A 50 -11.03 -53.50 -2.50
N LYS A 51 -11.27 -52.65 -3.49
CA LYS A 51 -12.55 -52.41 -4.17
C LYS A 51 -13.83 -52.98 -3.51
N LEU A 52 -14.65 -52.11 -2.93
CA LEU A 52 -16.09 -52.36 -2.74
C LEU A 52 -16.89 -51.12 -3.15
N LEU A 53 -17.78 -51.28 -4.14
CA LEU A 53 -18.83 -50.31 -4.45
C LEU A 53 -20.04 -50.59 -3.54
N CYS A 54 -20.71 -49.53 -3.10
CA CYS A 54 -22.14 -49.60 -2.79
C CYS A 54 -22.83 -48.35 -3.35
N SER A 55 -23.58 -48.57 -4.43
CA SER A 55 -24.53 -47.63 -5.00
C SER A 55 -25.94 -47.93 -4.49
N SER A 56 -26.70 -46.92 -4.10
CA SER A 56 -28.16 -47.00 -4.08
C SER A 56 -28.81 -45.61 -4.04
N SER A 57 -29.38 -45.23 -5.20
CA SER A 57 -30.61 -44.42 -5.24
C SER A 57 -31.75 -45.37 -5.62
N PRO A 58 -32.98 -45.05 -5.21
CA PRO A 58 -34.01 -44.88 -6.24
C PRO A 58 -34.79 -43.58 -6.09
N ALA A 59 -35.39 -43.14 -7.20
CA ALA A 59 -36.34 -42.04 -7.31
C ALA A 59 -37.75 -42.64 -7.62
N PRO A 60 -38.74 -41.88 -8.12
CA PRO A 60 -39.22 -40.53 -7.79
C PRO A 60 -40.70 -40.56 -7.31
N GLY A 61 -41.27 -39.39 -6.98
CA GLY A 61 -42.72 -39.24 -6.75
C GLY A 61 -43.18 -37.80 -6.96
N GLU A 62 -44.25 -37.61 -7.74
CA GLU A 62 -44.77 -36.31 -8.19
C GLU A 62 -45.85 -35.70 -7.28
N ALA A 63 -46.24 -34.47 -7.66
CA ALA A 63 -47.40 -33.67 -7.23
C ALA A 63 -47.32 -32.98 -5.86
N ALA A 64 -47.85 -31.79 -5.61
CA ALA A 64 -48.18 -30.56 -6.38
C ALA A 64 -49.23 -29.80 -5.55
N ARG A 65 -49.13 -28.46 -5.45
CA ARG A 65 -50.07 -27.55 -4.75
C ARG A 65 -50.01 -27.72 -3.21
N SER A 66 -50.32 -26.73 -2.36
CA SER A 66 -50.83 -25.35 -2.55
C SER A 66 -50.35 -24.43 -1.42
N SER A 67 -50.27 -23.12 -1.67
CA SER A 67 -50.14 -22.09 -0.61
C SER A 67 -51.33 -22.10 0.36
N PRO A 68 -51.15 -21.62 1.60
CA PRO A 68 -52.03 -20.53 2.04
C PRO A 68 -51.35 -19.43 2.87
N SER A 69 -51.98 -18.26 2.83
CA SER A 69 -51.86 -17.06 3.69
C SER A 69 -53.20 -16.31 3.57
N PRO A 70 -53.59 -15.40 4.49
CA PRO A 70 -53.19 -15.25 5.90
C PRO A 70 -54.38 -14.95 6.86
N GLU A 71 -54.25 -15.27 8.16
CA GLU A 71 -54.92 -14.54 9.26
C GLU A 71 -53.89 -14.36 10.40
N LEU A 72 -53.57 -13.18 10.94
CA LEU A 72 -54.33 -12.05 11.50
C LEU A 72 -54.64 -12.24 13.00
N LEU A 73 -53.75 -11.75 13.88
CA LEU A 73 -54.12 -11.29 15.22
C LEU A 73 -53.19 -10.19 15.79
N LYS A 74 -53.74 -8.97 15.85
CA LYS A 74 -53.62 -7.91 16.89
C LYS A 74 -52.28 -7.67 17.63
N ALA A 75 -51.64 -6.58 17.22
CA ALA A 75 -51.17 -5.43 18.03
C ALA A 75 -50.78 -5.60 19.53
N ALA A 76 -49.54 -5.19 19.83
CA ALA A 76 -49.18 -4.51 21.09
C ALA A 76 -48.02 -3.52 20.86
N THR A 77 -48.24 -2.25 21.21
CA THR A 77 -47.21 -1.21 21.38
C THR A 77 -47.23 -0.80 22.86
N PRO A 78 -46.09 -0.65 23.53
CA PRO A 78 -45.38 0.64 23.57
C PRO A 78 -43.87 0.45 23.23
N GLY A 79 -43.11 1.46 22.80
CA GLY A 79 -43.04 2.81 23.32
C GLY A 79 -41.70 2.99 24.05
N GLY A 80 -40.63 3.20 23.28
CA GLY A 80 -39.25 3.26 23.78
C GLY A 80 -38.34 3.99 22.81
N GLY A 81 -38.34 5.32 22.87
CA GLY A 81 -37.53 6.15 21.96
C GLY A 81 -36.06 6.20 22.39
N CYS A 82 -35.18 5.56 21.63
CA CYS A 82 -33.73 5.77 21.77
C CYS A 82 -33.36 7.19 21.33
N ARG A 83 -33.31 8.15 22.28
CA ARG A 83 -32.58 9.40 22.08
C ARG A 83 -31.11 9.06 21.82
N ARG A 84 -30.56 9.62 20.75
CA ARG A 84 -29.11 9.69 20.57
C ARG A 84 -28.57 10.71 21.58
N GLU A 85 -27.83 10.25 22.57
CA GLU A 85 -27.01 11.16 23.36
C GLU A 85 -25.87 11.70 22.48
N ILE A 86 -25.71 13.03 22.52
CA ILE A 86 -24.65 13.74 21.83
C ILE A 86 -23.52 13.88 22.85
N PRO A 87 -22.33 13.29 22.62
CA PRO A 87 -21.19 13.52 23.50
C PRO A 87 -20.83 15.00 23.53
N ALA A 88 -20.61 15.55 24.73
CA ALA A 88 -20.24 16.94 24.93
C ALA A 88 -18.92 17.29 24.21
N PRO A 89 -18.74 18.54 23.76
CA PRO A 89 -17.52 18.95 23.07
C PRO A 89 -16.30 18.88 24.00
N ILE A 90 -15.24 18.21 23.53
CA ILE A 90 -13.94 18.14 24.20
C ILE A 90 -13.35 19.56 24.29
N PRO A 91 -12.82 20.00 25.45
CA PRO A 91 -12.26 21.34 25.59
C PRO A 91 -11.03 21.54 24.70
N ARG A 92 -10.87 22.76 24.18
CA ARG A 92 -9.73 23.15 23.35
C ARG A 92 -8.44 23.07 24.16
N LEU A 93 -7.45 22.33 23.67
CA LEU A 93 -6.06 22.53 24.10
C LEU A 93 -5.49 23.75 23.40
N SER A 94 -4.87 24.64 24.19
CA SER A 94 -4.23 25.87 23.72
C SER A 94 -2.98 25.58 22.88
N PRO A 95 -2.52 26.53 22.03
CA PRO A 95 -1.37 26.30 21.16
C PRO A 95 -0.07 26.07 21.94
N TRP A 96 0.72 25.10 21.49
CA TRP A 96 2.13 25.00 21.88
C TRP A 96 2.87 26.22 21.34
N ARG A 97 3.56 26.92 22.23
CA ARG A 97 4.40 28.08 21.89
C ARG A 97 5.70 27.64 21.21
N ASP A 98 6.27 28.59 20.49
CA ASP A 98 7.45 28.42 19.64
C ASP A 98 8.68 27.90 20.38
N LEU A 99 9.38 26.96 19.75
CA LEU A 99 10.76 26.62 20.05
C LEU A 99 11.59 26.78 18.77
N SER A 100 12.08 28.01 18.58
CA SER A 100 13.01 28.34 17.49
C SER A 100 14.39 27.67 17.74
N PRO A 101 15.02 27.07 16.72
CA PRO A 101 16.40 26.59 16.84
C PRO A 101 17.41 27.76 16.89
N PRO A 102 18.56 27.61 17.56
CA PRO A 102 19.58 28.66 17.66
C PRO A 102 20.35 28.84 16.34
N THR A 103 20.67 30.10 16.03
CA THR A 103 21.50 30.50 14.90
C THR A 103 23.00 30.31 15.17
N PRO A 104 23.79 29.68 14.27
CA PRO A 104 25.24 29.74 14.33
C PRO A 104 25.78 31.05 13.74
N SER A 105 26.67 31.71 14.48
CA SER A 105 27.36 32.95 14.11
C SER A 105 28.50 32.74 13.11
N SER A 106 28.58 33.57 12.07
CA SER A 106 29.74 33.64 11.16
C SER A 106 30.90 34.44 11.79
N PRO A 107 32.17 34.06 11.56
CA PRO A 107 33.32 34.97 11.67
C PRO A 107 33.50 35.80 10.38
N SER A 108 34.07 36.98 10.53
CA SER A 108 34.28 37.97 9.46
C SER A 108 35.76 38.14 9.08
N GLY A 109 35.99 38.59 7.84
CA GLY A 109 37.29 39.11 7.36
C GLY A 109 38.18 38.09 6.63
N GLY A 110 38.91 38.46 5.57
CA GLY A 110 38.94 39.75 4.87
C GLY A 110 40.09 39.86 3.86
N GLY A 111 39.87 40.62 2.78
CA GLY A 111 40.86 40.97 1.75
C GLY A 111 41.29 39.83 0.80
N SER A 112 41.89 40.06 -0.36
CA SER A 112 41.99 41.24 -1.26
C SER A 112 43.10 40.95 -2.28
N GLY A 113 42.83 41.09 -3.58
CA GLY A 113 43.87 41.32 -4.60
C GLY A 113 44.31 40.10 -5.44
N PRO A 114 44.94 40.34 -6.61
CA PRO A 114 44.90 39.41 -7.75
C PRO A 114 46.31 39.03 -8.28
N LEU A 115 46.37 38.50 -9.52
CA LEU A 115 47.57 38.28 -10.37
C LEU A 115 48.39 37.01 -9.99
N CYS A 116 49.15 36.36 -10.89
CA CYS A 116 49.17 36.25 -12.37
C CYS A 116 50.18 35.14 -12.76
N ALA A 117 49.98 34.47 -13.91
CA ALA A 117 50.96 33.60 -14.59
C ALA A 117 51.41 32.32 -13.81
N THR A 118 52.07 31.31 -14.39
CA THR A 118 52.59 31.05 -15.75
C THR A 118 52.27 29.60 -16.18
N MET A 119 52.28 29.31 -17.49
CA MET A 119 52.41 27.94 -17.99
C MET A 119 53.83 27.42 -17.77
N VAL A 120 53.99 26.13 -17.45
CA VAL A 120 55.23 25.38 -17.67
C VAL A 120 54.92 24.04 -18.34
N THR A 121 55.55 23.81 -19.48
CA THR A 121 55.46 22.59 -20.28
C THR A 121 56.45 21.53 -19.78
N ALA A 122 56.02 20.27 -19.74
CA ALA A 122 56.93 19.12 -19.75
C ALA A 122 56.32 17.99 -20.59
N GLY A 123 56.87 17.75 -21.77
CA GLY A 123 56.52 16.59 -22.59
C GLY A 123 57.50 15.44 -22.32
N LEU A 124 57.01 14.20 -22.32
CA LEU A 124 57.85 13.03 -22.56
C LEU A 124 57.34 12.28 -23.79
N PHE A 125 58.21 12.18 -24.79
CA PHE A 125 58.07 11.21 -25.87
C PHE A 125 58.40 9.82 -25.33
N ILE A 126 57.57 8.82 -25.65
CA ILE A 126 57.98 7.41 -25.66
C ILE A 126 57.60 6.82 -27.01
N LEU A 127 58.62 6.45 -27.80
CA LEU A 127 58.51 5.72 -29.05
C LEU A 127 59.08 4.30 -28.86
N SER A 128 58.24 3.28 -29.00
CA SER A 128 58.59 1.87 -29.31
C SER A 128 57.28 1.08 -29.43
N LEU A 129 56.74 0.84 -30.62
CA LEU A 129 57.03 -0.31 -31.53
C LEU A 129 56.48 -1.66 -31.05
N GLY A 130 55.48 -2.16 -31.81
CA GLY A 130 55.33 -3.58 -32.13
C GLY A 130 54.63 -4.50 -31.12
N GLY A 131 53.33 -4.77 -31.32
CA GLY A 131 52.62 -5.77 -30.51
C GLY A 131 51.11 -5.90 -30.75
N SER A 132 50.66 -6.06 -32.00
CA SER A 132 49.22 -6.27 -32.29
C SER A 132 48.75 -7.68 -31.93
N VAL A 133 48.55 -7.94 -30.64
CA VAL A 133 47.78 -9.11 -30.17
C VAL A 133 46.31 -8.71 -30.12
N LEU A 134 45.52 -9.23 -31.04
CA LEU A 134 44.05 -9.13 -31.02
C LEU A 134 43.48 -9.98 -29.87
N LEU A 135 43.50 -9.44 -28.65
CA LEU A 135 42.58 -9.92 -27.62
C LEU A 135 41.15 -9.52 -28.06
N PRO A 136 40.18 -10.45 -28.08
CA PRO A 136 38.79 -10.06 -28.19
C PRO A 136 38.47 -9.22 -26.94
N ALA A 137 38.03 -7.99 -27.15
CA ALA A 137 37.55 -7.15 -26.08
C ALA A 137 36.29 -7.81 -25.49
N LEU A 138 36.48 -8.56 -24.39
CA LEU A 138 35.44 -8.84 -23.43
C LEU A 138 34.96 -7.48 -22.93
N ALA A 139 33.91 -6.97 -23.59
CA ALA A 139 33.17 -5.83 -23.07
C ALA A 139 32.84 -6.16 -21.61
N PRO A 140 33.13 -5.26 -20.65
CA PRO A 140 32.68 -5.48 -19.29
C PRO A 140 31.17 -5.70 -19.36
N ALA A 141 30.72 -6.88 -18.95
CA ALA A 141 29.30 -7.19 -18.90
C ALA A 141 28.68 -6.12 -18.00
N GLY A 142 27.95 -5.19 -18.61
CA GLY A 142 27.45 -4.03 -17.90
C GLY A 142 26.60 -4.53 -16.74
N THR A 143 27.08 -4.29 -15.51
CA THR A 143 26.31 -4.57 -14.30
C THR A 143 25.02 -3.80 -14.40
N GLN A 144 23.96 -4.49 -14.81
CA GLN A 144 22.58 -4.03 -14.78
C GLN A 144 22.24 -3.86 -13.30
N GLY A 145 22.51 -2.67 -12.76
CA GLY A 145 22.12 -2.33 -11.39
C GLY A 145 20.61 -2.45 -11.24
N SER A 146 20.12 -2.95 -10.11
CA SER A 146 18.70 -2.82 -9.73
C SER A 146 18.40 -1.36 -9.43
N GLN A 147 17.35 -0.70 -9.94
CA GLN A 147 16.13 -1.11 -10.63
C GLN A 147 15.19 -2.07 -9.84
N ILE A 148 14.03 -1.58 -9.36
CA ILE A 148 12.99 -2.19 -8.45
C ILE A 148 13.40 -3.56 -7.95
N ILE A 149 14.02 -3.62 -6.76
CA ILE A 149 14.66 -4.79 -6.14
C ILE A 149 14.80 -5.97 -7.13
N GLY A 150 15.93 -6.06 -7.83
CA GLY A 150 16.16 -7.12 -8.83
C GLY A 150 15.25 -7.05 -10.09
N GLY A 151 14.75 -5.87 -10.43
CA GLY A 151 13.94 -5.58 -11.61
C GLY A 151 14.77 -5.04 -12.77
N LYS A 152 14.11 -4.33 -13.69
CA LYS A 152 14.75 -3.72 -14.87
C LYS A 152 14.05 -2.42 -15.29
N ALA A 153 14.69 -1.63 -16.15
CA ALA A 153 14.07 -0.50 -16.84
C ALA A 153 12.81 -0.95 -17.61
N ALA A 154 11.70 -0.27 -17.36
CA ALA A 154 10.55 -0.32 -18.25
C ALA A 154 10.94 0.40 -19.54
N ALA A 155 10.63 -0.19 -20.70
CA ALA A 155 10.89 0.46 -21.98
C ALA A 155 10.21 1.85 -22.01
N PRO A 156 10.85 2.93 -22.50
CA PRO A 156 10.36 4.30 -22.36
C PRO A 156 8.88 4.47 -22.70
N HIS A 157 8.11 4.95 -21.72
CA HIS A 157 6.67 5.18 -21.79
C HIS A 157 5.80 3.94 -22.13
N SER A 158 6.33 2.71 -22.03
CA SER A 158 5.59 1.45 -22.29
C SER A 158 4.50 1.13 -21.24
N ARG A 159 4.42 1.93 -20.17
CA ARG A 159 3.41 1.85 -19.11
C ARG A 159 2.58 3.15 -19.03
N PRO A 160 1.89 3.56 -20.11
CA PRO A 160 1.31 4.91 -20.24
C PRO A 160 0.16 5.24 -19.27
N PHE A 161 -0.20 4.31 -18.39
CA PHE A 161 -1.20 4.50 -17.33
C PHE A 161 -0.58 4.83 -15.97
N ILE A 162 0.73 4.70 -15.80
CA ILE A 162 1.42 4.95 -14.53
C ILE A 162 1.29 6.43 -14.13
N ALA A 163 1.21 6.68 -12.83
CA ALA A 163 1.20 8.00 -12.24
C ALA A 163 2.24 8.08 -11.13
N SER A 164 3.01 9.16 -11.11
CA SER A 164 3.81 9.57 -9.96
C SER A 164 2.97 10.53 -9.12
N ILE A 165 2.83 10.24 -7.83
CA ILE A 165 2.21 11.14 -6.85
C ILE A 165 3.35 11.76 -6.06
N GLN A 166 3.35 13.08 -6.04
CA GLN A 166 4.45 13.86 -5.48
C GLN A 166 3.95 14.85 -4.44
N MET A 167 4.77 15.06 -3.42
CA MET A 167 4.57 16.04 -2.35
C MET A 167 5.78 16.96 -2.30
N ASP A 168 5.54 18.27 -2.40
CA ASP A 168 6.57 19.32 -2.36
C ASP A 168 7.68 19.14 -3.42
N GLY A 169 7.33 18.53 -4.55
CA GLY A 169 8.22 18.22 -5.67
C GLY A 169 8.58 16.74 -5.74
N GLU A 170 8.79 16.10 -4.59
CA GLU A 170 9.37 14.76 -4.43
C GLU A 170 8.38 13.60 -4.62
N HIS A 171 8.86 12.46 -5.12
CA HIS A 171 8.05 11.25 -5.28
C HIS A 171 7.76 10.60 -3.93
N VAL A 172 6.47 10.33 -3.65
CA VAL A 172 6.04 9.70 -2.39
C VAL A 172 5.26 8.41 -2.58
N CYS A 173 4.52 8.28 -3.70
CA CYS A 173 3.74 7.08 -4.02
C CYS A 173 3.53 6.94 -5.53
N GLY A 174 3.36 5.70 -5.97
CA GLY A 174 2.78 5.36 -7.26
C GLY A 174 1.26 5.52 -7.33
N GLY A 175 0.74 5.47 -8.55
CA GLY A 175 -0.67 5.43 -8.87
C GLY A 175 -0.90 5.04 -10.32
N PHE A 176 -2.16 4.97 -10.74
CA PHE A 176 -2.49 4.70 -12.15
C PHE A 176 -3.82 5.32 -12.62
N LEU A 177 -3.85 5.75 -13.88
CA LEU A 177 -4.99 6.41 -14.51
C LEU A 177 -6.09 5.42 -14.92
N VAL A 178 -7.28 5.55 -14.33
CA VAL A 178 -8.45 4.67 -14.56
C VAL A 178 -9.54 5.35 -15.40
N TRP A 179 -9.76 6.65 -15.19
CA TRP A 179 -10.55 7.54 -16.06
C TRP A 179 -9.73 8.80 -16.35
N PRO A 180 -10.04 9.60 -17.40
CA PRO A 180 -9.21 10.76 -17.76
C PRO A 180 -9.03 11.77 -16.61
N LYS A 181 -9.96 11.80 -15.65
CA LYS A 181 -9.93 12.68 -14.48
C LYS A 181 -9.70 11.94 -13.15
N TRP A 182 -9.36 10.66 -13.17
CA TRP A 182 -9.26 9.82 -11.97
C TRP A 182 -8.03 8.92 -11.97
N VAL A 183 -7.20 9.08 -10.94
CA VAL A 183 -6.09 8.19 -10.61
C VAL A 183 -6.47 7.36 -9.39
N MET A 184 -6.07 6.10 -9.37
CA MET A 184 -6.20 5.18 -8.24
C MET A 184 -4.81 4.96 -7.61
N THR A 185 -4.78 4.84 -6.29
CA THR A 185 -3.56 4.67 -5.47
C THR A 185 -3.95 4.03 -4.12
N ALA A 186 -3.01 3.87 -3.20
CA ALA A 186 -3.24 3.34 -1.87
C ALA A 186 -3.88 4.39 -0.93
N ALA A 187 -4.61 3.94 0.08
CA ALA A 187 -5.17 4.81 1.12
C ALA A 187 -4.11 5.27 2.11
N HIS A 188 -3.10 4.44 2.41
CA HIS A 188 -2.01 4.80 3.31
C HIS A 188 -1.12 5.93 2.77
N CYS A 189 -1.05 6.11 1.44
CA CYS A 189 -0.48 7.31 0.83
C CYS A 189 -1.27 8.54 1.32
N PHE A 190 -0.69 9.29 2.26
CA PHE A 190 -1.37 10.42 2.90
C PHE A 190 -1.44 11.62 1.96
N ILE A 191 -2.52 11.66 1.17
CA ILE A 191 -2.71 12.67 0.13
C ILE A 191 -3.82 13.64 0.57
N PRO A 192 -3.48 14.82 1.13
CA PRO A 192 -4.48 15.81 1.53
C PRO A 192 -5.30 16.35 0.34
N ARG A 193 -6.57 16.69 0.59
CA ARG A 193 -7.47 17.26 -0.43
C ARG A 193 -7.08 18.71 -0.73
N ARG A 194 -7.06 19.09 -2.01
CA ARG A 194 -6.81 20.48 -2.46
C ARG A 194 -5.48 21.09 -1.95
N SER A 195 -4.51 20.26 -1.55
CA SER A 195 -3.21 20.78 -1.11
C SER A 195 -2.40 21.25 -2.32
N PRO A 196 -1.79 22.45 -2.28
CA PRO A 196 -0.88 22.92 -3.34
C PRO A 196 0.41 22.11 -3.40
N SER A 197 0.84 21.50 -2.29
CA SER A 197 2.02 20.61 -2.25
C SER A 197 1.85 19.32 -3.04
N VAL A 198 0.62 18.89 -3.32
CA VAL A 198 0.32 17.61 -3.98
C VAL A 198 0.17 17.80 -5.48
N ARG A 199 1.04 17.14 -6.25
CA ARG A 199 0.93 17.00 -7.71
C ARG A 199 0.87 15.54 -8.14
N VAL A 200 0.18 15.29 -9.26
CA VAL A 200 0.14 14.00 -9.95
C VAL A 200 0.75 14.21 -11.33
N VAL A 201 1.74 13.38 -11.69
CA VAL A 201 2.43 13.41 -12.97
C VAL A 201 2.12 12.14 -13.74
N LEU A 202 1.61 12.29 -14.96
CA LEU A 202 1.34 11.22 -15.92
C LEU A 202 2.29 11.33 -17.12
N GLY A 203 2.59 10.21 -17.78
CA GLY A 203 3.39 10.20 -19.01
C GLY A 203 4.89 10.36 -18.81
N ALA A 204 5.37 10.27 -17.56
CA ALA A 204 6.78 10.31 -17.22
C ALA A 204 7.49 8.97 -17.54
N GLN A 205 8.76 9.02 -17.95
CA GLN A 205 9.72 7.92 -17.81
C GLN A 205 10.69 8.25 -16.67
N ARG A 206 11.29 9.45 -16.67
CA ARG A 206 12.17 9.97 -15.61
C ARG A 206 11.44 11.06 -14.81
N LEU A 207 11.65 11.12 -13.50
CA LEU A 207 10.97 12.10 -12.63
C LEU A 207 11.78 13.38 -12.38
N GLN A 208 13.10 13.27 -12.51
CA GLN A 208 14.07 14.34 -12.30
C GLN A 208 14.29 15.19 -13.57
N GLU A 209 13.88 14.68 -14.74
CA GLU A 209 13.98 15.35 -16.04
C GLU A 209 12.61 15.86 -16.50
N PRO A 210 12.48 17.14 -16.94
CA PRO A 210 11.27 17.63 -17.58
C PRO A 210 11.09 17.02 -18.99
N GLU A 211 10.12 16.13 -19.15
CA GLU A 211 9.83 15.49 -20.44
C GLU A 211 8.58 16.09 -21.10
N GLY A 212 8.63 16.36 -22.40
CA GLY A 212 7.47 16.88 -23.16
C GLY A 212 6.26 15.92 -23.23
N SER A 213 6.41 14.67 -22.77
CA SER A 213 5.33 13.69 -22.59
C SER A 213 4.53 13.90 -21.29
N GLN A 214 5.09 14.61 -20.31
CA GLN A 214 4.52 14.73 -18.98
C GLN A 214 3.27 15.61 -18.95
N GLN A 215 2.28 15.19 -18.15
CA GLN A 215 1.11 15.99 -17.81
C GLN A 215 1.00 16.09 -16.30
N ILE A 216 1.07 17.31 -15.77
CA ILE A 216 1.05 17.60 -14.32
C ILE A 216 -0.35 18.10 -13.91
N PHE A 217 -0.89 17.57 -12.80
CA PHE A 217 -2.22 17.87 -12.29
C PHE A 217 -2.20 18.12 -10.78
N SER A 218 -3.02 19.06 -10.29
CA SER A 218 -3.35 19.15 -8.87
C SER A 218 -4.56 18.26 -8.53
N VAL A 219 -4.67 17.86 -7.25
CA VAL A 219 -5.71 16.95 -6.75
C VAL A 219 -6.85 17.76 -6.11
N VAL A 220 -8.03 17.74 -6.72
CA VAL A 220 -9.22 18.46 -6.19
C VAL A 220 -10.00 17.64 -5.17
N GLU A 221 -9.98 16.31 -5.27
CA GLU A 221 -10.57 15.40 -4.29
C GLU A 221 -9.67 14.18 -4.07
N SER A 222 -9.60 13.73 -2.82
CA SER A 222 -8.74 12.62 -2.38
C SER A 222 -9.57 11.74 -1.44
N ILE A 223 -10.00 10.59 -1.95
CA ILE A 223 -11.09 9.79 -1.39
C ILE A 223 -10.55 8.40 -1.08
N ALA A 224 -10.11 8.19 0.16
CA ALA A 224 -9.81 6.86 0.68
C ALA A 224 -11.10 6.04 0.82
N HIS A 225 -10.99 4.71 0.80
CA HIS A 225 -12.11 3.83 1.12
C HIS A 225 -12.64 4.13 2.54
N PRO A 226 -13.98 4.23 2.75
CA PRO A 226 -14.53 4.59 4.06
C PRO A 226 -14.25 3.55 5.16
N LEU A 227 -13.87 2.32 4.77
CA LEU A 227 -13.47 1.24 5.69
C LEU A 227 -11.95 1.02 5.74
N TYR A 228 -11.13 1.97 5.25
CA TYR A 228 -9.68 1.86 5.36
C TYR A 228 -9.24 1.77 6.83
N ASN A 229 -8.51 0.71 7.16
CA ASN A 229 -8.00 0.46 8.50
C ASN A 229 -6.47 0.47 8.50
N ALA A 230 -5.88 1.59 8.93
CA ALA A 230 -4.42 1.77 8.96
C ALA A 230 -3.67 0.79 9.89
N ARG A 231 -4.35 0.14 10.86
CA ARG A 231 -3.71 -0.84 11.75
C ARG A 231 -3.56 -2.22 11.12
N ALA A 232 -4.48 -2.56 10.22
CA ALA A 232 -4.49 -3.82 9.46
C ALA A 232 -4.02 -3.66 8.01
N THR A 233 -3.83 -2.40 7.56
CA THR A 233 -3.68 -1.99 6.16
C THR A 233 -4.74 -2.62 5.24
N ASP A 234 -5.96 -2.80 5.75
CA ASP A 234 -7.08 -3.39 5.01
C ASP A 234 -7.97 -2.30 4.40
N ASN A 235 -8.55 -2.58 3.23
CA ASN A 235 -9.22 -1.60 2.38
C ASN A 235 -8.31 -0.43 1.97
N ASP A 236 -7.03 -0.73 1.72
CA ASP A 236 -6.00 0.22 1.33
C ASP A 236 -6.12 0.62 -0.15
N ILE A 237 -7.13 1.44 -0.44
CA ILE A 237 -7.44 1.98 -1.77
C ILE A 237 -7.98 3.42 -1.67
N ARG A 238 -7.51 4.28 -2.58
CA ARG A 238 -7.87 5.69 -2.69
C ARG A 238 -8.08 6.09 -4.14
N LEU A 239 -9.04 6.98 -4.36
CA LEU A 239 -9.27 7.65 -5.64
C LEU A 239 -8.90 9.13 -5.53
N LEU A 240 -8.12 9.61 -6.49
CA LEU A 240 -7.74 11.01 -6.66
C LEU A 240 -8.50 11.57 -7.86
N GLN A 241 -9.26 12.64 -7.66
CA GLN A 241 -9.81 13.43 -8.75
C GLN A 241 -8.81 14.51 -9.15
N LEU A 242 -8.38 14.50 -10.41
CA LEU A 242 -7.49 15.49 -10.99
C LEU A 242 -8.23 16.82 -11.21
N ASN A 243 -7.54 17.96 -11.29
CA ASN A 243 -8.18 19.26 -11.53
C ASN A 243 -8.87 19.35 -12.91
N ARG A 244 -8.24 18.81 -13.95
CA ARG A 244 -8.74 18.69 -15.34
C ARG A 244 -8.62 17.25 -15.83
N SER A 245 -9.25 16.94 -16.97
CA SER A 245 -9.04 15.65 -17.63
C SER A 245 -7.66 15.60 -18.29
N ALA A 246 -6.97 14.47 -18.20
CA ALA A 246 -5.75 14.19 -18.94
C ALA A 246 -6.05 13.99 -20.43
N THR A 247 -5.17 14.52 -21.27
CA THR A 247 -5.21 14.36 -22.72
C THR A 247 -4.64 12.99 -23.06
N LEU A 248 -5.49 12.06 -23.50
CA LEU A 248 -5.04 10.71 -23.81
C LEU A 248 -4.25 10.69 -25.13
N ASN A 249 -3.05 10.11 -25.12
CA ASN A 249 -2.15 10.02 -26.27
C ASN A 249 -1.27 8.75 -26.16
N LYS A 250 -0.14 8.67 -26.87
CA LYS A 250 0.76 7.51 -26.80
C LYS A 250 1.48 7.35 -25.45
N TYR A 251 1.67 8.45 -24.71
CA TYR A 251 2.35 8.51 -23.41
C TYR A 251 1.38 8.42 -22.22
N VAL A 252 0.13 8.87 -22.39
CA VAL A 252 -0.90 8.89 -21.34
C VAL A 252 -2.14 8.14 -21.81
N ARG A 253 -2.40 6.97 -21.22
CA ARG A 253 -3.55 6.11 -21.50
C ARG A 253 -4.15 5.62 -20.17
N ARG A 254 -5.32 5.00 -20.25
CA ARG A 254 -6.00 4.45 -19.08
C ARG A 254 -5.78 2.95 -19.01
N ILE A 255 -5.56 2.40 -17.81
CA ILE A 255 -5.58 0.95 -17.60
C ILE A 255 -7.03 0.46 -17.38
N ARG A 256 -7.30 -0.79 -17.78
CA ARG A 256 -8.61 -1.41 -17.60
C ARG A 256 -8.74 -1.98 -16.18
N LEU A 257 -9.90 -1.79 -15.58
CA LEU A 257 -10.26 -2.46 -14.32
C LEU A 257 -10.62 -3.94 -14.59
N PRO A 258 -10.51 -4.82 -13.57
CA PRO A 258 -10.95 -6.20 -13.65
C PRO A 258 -12.47 -6.29 -13.48
N SER A 259 -13.06 -7.42 -13.85
CA SER A 259 -14.47 -7.68 -13.53
C SER A 259 -14.63 -7.81 -12.01
N PRO A 260 -15.78 -7.43 -11.42
CA PRO A 260 -16.06 -7.62 -9.99
C PRO A 260 -15.75 -9.04 -9.52
N HIS A 261 -15.24 -9.16 -8.29
CA HIS A 261 -14.93 -10.42 -7.60
C HIS A 261 -13.88 -11.36 -8.25
N THR A 262 -13.31 -10.99 -9.41
CA THR A 262 -12.24 -11.75 -10.08
C THR A 262 -11.04 -11.98 -9.16
N ASP A 263 -10.69 -13.24 -8.87
CA ASP A 263 -9.45 -13.58 -8.16
C ASP A 263 -8.37 -14.08 -9.12
N LEU A 264 -7.11 -13.78 -8.83
CA LEU A 264 -5.98 -14.33 -9.59
C LEU A 264 -5.60 -15.70 -9.03
N LYS A 265 -5.39 -16.69 -9.91
CA LYS A 265 -4.97 -18.03 -9.50
C LYS A 265 -3.52 -18.00 -9.00
N PRO A 266 -3.16 -18.74 -7.95
CA PRO A 266 -1.77 -18.92 -7.56
C PRO A 266 -0.93 -19.43 -8.74
N GLY A 267 0.30 -18.94 -8.87
CA GLY A 267 1.15 -19.21 -10.04
C GLY A 267 0.95 -18.24 -11.22
N THR A 268 -0.07 -17.36 -11.19
CA THR A 268 -0.20 -16.30 -12.20
C THR A 268 0.97 -15.34 -12.10
N VAL A 269 1.70 -15.12 -13.20
CA VAL A 269 2.76 -14.10 -13.27
C VAL A 269 2.13 -12.76 -13.64
N CYS A 270 2.41 -11.73 -12.85
CA CYS A 270 1.97 -10.36 -13.02
C CYS A 270 3.20 -9.45 -13.07
N SER A 271 3.04 -8.24 -13.62
CA SER A 271 4.09 -7.22 -13.60
C SER A 271 3.73 -6.12 -12.60
N VAL A 272 4.74 -5.61 -11.89
CA VAL A 272 4.67 -4.44 -10.99
C VAL A 272 5.68 -3.40 -11.48
N MET A 273 5.38 -2.12 -11.28
CA MET A 273 6.18 -1.03 -11.82
C MET A 273 6.04 0.23 -10.96
N GLY A 274 7.11 1.03 -10.90
CA GLY A 274 7.17 2.22 -10.05
C GLY A 274 8.53 2.92 -10.13
N TRP A 275 8.68 3.94 -9.29
CA TRP A 275 9.92 4.68 -9.04
C TRP A 275 10.36 4.55 -7.57
N GLY A 276 9.92 3.50 -6.89
CA GLY A 276 10.35 3.20 -5.53
C GLY A 276 11.78 2.68 -5.45
N ASP A 277 12.25 2.56 -4.20
CA ASP A 277 13.62 2.18 -3.87
C ASP A 277 14.02 0.85 -4.53
N THR A 278 15.20 0.86 -5.12
CA THR A 278 15.71 -0.27 -5.89
C THR A 278 16.60 -1.22 -5.09
N SER A 279 16.97 -0.80 -3.87
CA SER A 279 17.75 -1.55 -2.91
C SER A 279 17.13 -1.43 -1.51
N ASN A 280 17.64 -2.20 -0.55
CA ASN A 280 17.25 -2.06 0.86
C ASN A 280 18.03 -0.94 1.58
N PHE A 281 18.69 -0.04 0.83
CA PHE A 281 19.51 1.07 1.34
C PHE A 281 18.99 2.45 0.91
N GLY A 282 17.84 2.52 0.21
CA GLY A 282 17.24 3.77 -0.25
C GLY A 282 17.72 4.27 -1.62
N ASP A 283 18.29 3.39 -2.45
CA ASP A 283 18.75 3.75 -3.80
C ASP A 283 17.55 4.07 -4.71
N GLN A 284 17.42 5.33 -5.12
CA GLN A 284 16.31 5.77 -5.98
C GLN A 284 16.62 5.54 -7.47
N PRO A 285 15.61 5.15 -8.28
CA PRO A 285 15.79 4.95 -9.70
C PRO A 285 15.79 6.27 -10.49
N SER A 286 16.62 6.34 -11.53
CA SER A 286 16.63 7.45 -12.49
C SER A 286 15.50 7.39 -13.52
N GLU A 287 14.82 6.25 -13.67
CA GLU A 287 13.76 6.03 -14.66
C GLU A 287 12.70 5.04 -14.17
N LEU A 288 11.60 4.89 -14.92
CA LEU A 288 10.53 3.96 -14.56
C LEU A 288 11.02 2.52 -14.63
N MET A 289 10.77 1.79 -13.56
CA MET A 289 11.25 0.44 -13.36
C MET A 289 10.08 -0.55 -13.40
N GLU A 290 10.36 -1.80 -13.80
CA GLU A 290 9.39 -2.89 -13.74
C GLU A 290 10.02 -4.22 -13.29
N THR A 291 9.21 -5.06 -12.67
CA THR A 291 9.58 -6.44 -12.36
C THR A 291 8.38 -7.38 -12.39
N ASN A 292 8.64 -8.69 -12.38
CA ASN A 292 7.62 -9.72 -12.39
C ASN A 292 7.44 -10.32 -10.99
N THR A 293 6.19 -10.52 -10.58
CA THR A 293 5.82 -11.18 -9.33
C THR A 293 4.83 -12.31 -9.61
N THR A 294 4.92 -13.40 -8.85
CA THR A 294 4.03 -14.56 -9.00
C THR A 294 3.02 -14.59 -7.86
N ILE A 295 1.73 -14.73 -8.20
CA ILE A 295 0.66 -14.77 -7.21
C ILE A 295 0.82 -15.97 -6.29
N VAL A 296 0.90 -15.70 -4.98
CA VAL A 296 1.01 -16.70 -3.91
C VAL A 296 -0.39 -17.08 -3.42
N LYS A 297 -0.60 -18.35 -3.03
CA LYS A 297 -1.87 -18.80 -2.44
C LYS A 297 -2.16 -17.99 -1.17
N ARG A 298 -3.28 -17.25 -1.15
CA ARG A 298 -3.69 -16.38 -0.03
C ARG A 298 -3.63 -17.07 1.34
N SER A 299 -3.98 -18.35 1.44
CA SER A 299 -3.89 -19.10 2.70
C SER A 299 -2.46 -19.27 3.21
N LEU A 300 -1.49 -19.56 2.31
CA LEU A 300 -0.07 -19.65 2.65
C LEU A 300 0.47 -18.27 3.04
N CYS A 301 0.13 -17.26 2.26
CA CYS A 301 0.50 -15.88 2.54
C CYS A 301 -0.02 -15.40 3.90
N ARG A 302 -1.27 -15.74 4.25
CA ARG A 302 -1.85 -15.47 5.58
C ARG A 302 -1.10 -16.18 6.70
N THR A 303 -0.58 -17.40 6.49
CA THR A 303 0.28 -18.09 7.46
C THR A 303 1.61 -17.37 7.64
N LEU A 304 2.30 -17.00 6.55
CA LEU A 304 3.57 -16.27 6.57
C LEU A 304 3.42 -14.91 7.31
N TRP A 305 2.33 -14.20 7.02
CA TRP A 305 1.97 -12.92 7.65
C TRP A 305 1.22 -13.06 8.99
N ARG A 306 1.29 -14.22 9.66
CA ARG A 306 0.73 -14.46 11.01
C ARG A 306 -0.74 -14.02 11.18
N GLY A 307 -1.57 -14.30 10.18
CA GLY A 307 -3.00 -14.01 10.17
C GLY A 307 -3.40 -12.67 9.53
N LYS A 308 -2.47 -11.76 9.24
CA LYS A 308 -2.78 -10.37 8.82
C LYS A 308 -3.37 -10.21 7.40
N VAL A 309 -3.35 -11.25 6.57
CA VAL A 309 -3.80 -11.16 5.16
C VAL A 309 -5.30 -11.48 5.03
N SER A 310 -6.07 -10.49 4.58
CA SER A 310 -7.53 -10.56 4.43
C SER A 310 -7.97 -11.12 3.06
N ALA A 311 -9.29 -11.31 2.88
CA ALA A 311 -9.89 -11.65 1.58
C ALA A 311 -9.85 -10.49 0.56
N ASN A 312 -9.54 -9.28 1.03
CA ASN A 312 -9.34 -8.08 0.21
C ASN A 312 -7.91 -7.93 -0.33
N MET A 313 -7.04 -8.89 -0.04
CA MET A 313 -5.63 -8.84 -0.42
C MET A 313 -5.27 -9.90 -1.47
N LEU A 314 -4.31 -9.55 -2.33
CA LEU A 314 -3.51 -10.45 -3.15
C LEU A 314 -2.10 -10.48 -2.58
N CYS A 315 -1.37 -11.56 -2.85
CA CYS A 315 0.03 -11.67 -2.46
C CYS A 315 0.87 -12.03 -3.67
N GLY A 316 2.02 -11.38 -3.82
CA GLY A 316 3.01 -11.66 -4.85
C GLY A 316 4.37 -11.97 -4.24
N ALA A 317 5.09 -12.92 -4.81
CA ALA A 317 6.51 -13.10 -4.55
C ALA A 317 7.19 -13.49 -5.86
N SER A 318 8.42 -13.03 -6.09
CA SER A 318 9.20 -13.55 -7.20
C SER A 318 9.49 -15.05 -7.04
N ARG A 319 9.71 -15.73 -8.17
CA ARG A 319 10.26 -17.09 -8.20
C ARG A 319 11.80 -17.10 -8.21
N SER A 320 12.44 -15.94 -8.37
CA SER A 320 13.90 -15.79 -8.37
C SER A 320 14.54 -16.27 -7.07
N THR A 321 15.81 -16.68 -7.16
CA THR A 321 16.69 -16.92 -6.00
C THR A 321 17.20 -15.62 -5.38
N THR A 322 17.26 -14.54 -6.16
CA THR A 322 17.49 -13.18 -5.67
C THR A 322 16.21 -12.58 -5.08
N LEU A 323 16.36 -11.56 -4.23
CA LEU A 323 15.22 -10.73 -3.82
C LEU A 323 14.60 -10.09 -5.06
N GLN A 324 13.28 -10.15 -5.17
CA GLN A 324 12.56 -9.41 -6.20
C GLN A 324 11.11 -9.13 -5.82
N GLY A 325 10.74 -7.86 -5.85
CA GLY A 325 9.46 -7.34 -5.36
C GLY A 325 9.45 -5.81 -5.30
N VAL A 326 8.42 -5.26 -4.66
CA VAL A 326 8.23 -3.80 -4.46
C VAL A 326 9.00 -3.28 -3.24
N CYS A 327 9.19 -1.96 -3.14
CA CYS A 327 9.77 -1.30 -1.98
C CYS A 327 9.12 0.07 -1.66
N ALA A 328 9.75 0.88 -0.81
CA ALA A 328 9.25 2.22 -0.47
C ALA A 328 9.11 3.09 -1.73
N GLY A 329 8.07 3.92 -1.81
CA GLY A 329 7.72 4.70 -3.01
C GLY A 329 6.82 3.98 -4.01
N ASP A 330 6.90 2.64 -4.14
CA ASP A 330 6.03 1.88 -5.06
C ASP A 330 4.57 1.82 -4.60
N SER A 331 4.31 2.09 -3.32
CA SER A 331 3.00 2.18 -2.71
C SER A 331 1.98 2.91 -3.58
N GLY A 332 0.82 2.30 -3.78
CA GLY A 332 -0.21 2.82 -4.69
C GLY A 332 -0.02 2.46 -6.17
N GLY A 333 1.15 1.93 -6.56
CA GLY A 333 1.44 1.46 -7.90
C GLY A 333 0.58 0.26 -8.35
N PRO A 334 0.54 -0.04 -9.65
CA PRO A 334 -0.33 -1.09 -10.22
C PRO A 334 0.32 -2.48 -10.22
N LEU A 335 -0.47 -3.50 -9.86
CA LEU A 335 -0.20 -4.91 -10.17
C LEU A 335 -0.98 -5.30 -11.43
N VAL A 336 -0.28 -5.57 -12.53
CA VAL A 336 -0.87 -5.71 -13.88
C VAL A 336 -0.82 -7.16 -14.37
N PHE A 337 -1.94 -7.61 -14.94
CA PHE A 337 -2.07 -8.89 -15.65
C PHE A 337 -3.00 -8.72 -16.85
N LYS A 338 -2.55 -9.13 -18.06
CA LYS A 338 -3.32 -9.06 -19.33
C LYS A 338 -4.01 -7.68 -19.56
N ASP A 339 -3.22 -6.61 -19.46
CA ASP A 339 -3.61 -5.20 -19.57
C ASP A 339 -4.76 -4.75 -18.65
N LYS A 340 -4.93 -5.45 -17.52
CA LYS A 340 -5.84 -5.08 -16.43
C LYS A 340 -5.05 -4.91 -15.15
N VAL A 341 -5.44 -3.94 -14.34
CA VAL A 341 -4.86 -3.71 -13.01
C VAL A 341 -5.63 -4.52 -11.98
N HIS A 342 -5.02 -5.57 -11.44
CA HIS A 342 -5.68 -6.49 -10.51
C HIS A 342 -5.41 -6.16 -9.04
N GLY A 343 -4.32 -5.44 -8.75
CA GLY A 343 -3.96 -5.01 -7.41
C GLY A 343 -3.33 -3.63 -7.36
N ILE A 344 -3.26 -3.09 -6.14
CA ILE A 344 -2.56 -1.84 -5.78
C ILE A 344 -1.45 -2.23 -4.81
N VAL A 345 -0.21 -1.78 -5.02
CA VAL A 345 0.89 -1.97 -4.07
C VAL A 345 0.49 -1.40 -2.71
N SER A 346 0.54 -2.21 -1.65
CA SER A 346 0.06 -1.84 -0.31
C SER A 346 1.16 -1.92 0.75
N PHE A 347 1.78 -3.08 0.97
CA PHE A 347 2.92 -3.21 1.88
C PHE A 347 3.77 -4.45 1.59
N SER A 348 5.02 -4.43 2.03
CA SER A 348 6.00 -5.53 1.95
C SER A 348 6.56 -5.87 3.34
N GLY A 349 7.42 -6.88 3.42
CA GLY A 349 8.29 -7.06 4.58
C GLY A 349 9.32 -5.93 4.73
N GLU A 350 9.95 -5.87 5.90
CA GLU A 350 11.06 -4.94 6.23
C GLU A 350 12.22 -5.04 5.23
N ARG A 351 12.50 -6.26 4.76
CA ARG A 351 13.39 -6.51 3.64
C ARG A 351 12.56 -6.65 2.35
N CYS A 352 12.63 -5.65 1.49
CA CYS A 352 11.91 -5.60 0.22
C CYS A 352 12.28 -6.80 -0.68
N GLY A 353 11.28 -7.39 -1.34
CA GLY A 353 11.43 -8.58 -2.19
C GLY A 353 11.72 -9.90 -1.45
N ASP A 354 11.67 -9.96 -0.11
CA ASP A 354 11.85 -11.21 0.65
C ASP A 354 10.62 -12.13 0.54
N ARG A 355 10.81 -13.28 -0.11
CA ARG A 355 9.78 -14.30 -0.34
C ARG A 355 9.17 -14.89 0.93
N ARG A 356 9.79 -14.71 2.10
CA ARG A 356 9.26 -15.09 3.43
C ARG A 356 8.19 -14.12 3.92
N PHE A 357 8.18 -12.89 3.42
CA PHE A 357 7.16 -11.86 3.64
C PHE A 357 6.63 -11.33 2.29
N PRO A 358 5.87 -12.16 1.54
CA PRO A 358 5.40 -11.80 0.20
C PRO A 358 4.70 -10.45 0.16
N ASP A 359 5.02 -9.65 -0.86
CA ASP A 359 4.41 -8.35 -1.13
C ASP A 359 2.88 -8.46 -1.15
N ILE A 360 2.22 -7.51 -0.50
CA ILE A 360 0.77 -7.45 -0.36
C ILE A 360 0.20 -6.34 -1.25
N TYR A 361 -0.89 -6.69 -1.94
CA TYR A 361 -1.58 -5.81 -2.86
C TYR A 361 -3.08 -5.77 -2.55
N THR A 362 -3.72 -4.60 -2.58
CA THR A 362 -5.18 -4.47 -2.42
C THR A 362 -5.89 -5.05 -3.64
N LYS A 363 -6.76 -6.04 -3.46
CA LYS A 363 -7.51 -6.76 -4.51
C LYS A 363 -8.61 -5.89 -5.10
N ILE A 364 -8.32 -5.19 -6.19
CA ILE A 364 -9.20 -4.16 -6.80
C ILE A 364 -10.59 -4.70 -7.15
N SER A 365 -10.72 -5.98 -7.54
CA SER A 365 -11.99 -6.58 -7.93
C SER A 365 -13.07 -6.57 -6.84
N ASN A 366 -12.67 -6.47 -5.56
CA ASN A 366 -13.62 -6.36 -4.43
C ASN A 366 -14.22 -4.94 -4.32
N TYR A 367 -13.59 -3.93 -4.92
CA TYR A 367 -13.92 -2.51 -4.77
C TYR A 367 -14.62 -1.89 -5.98
N ILE A 368 -14.89 -2.67 -7.03
CA ILE A 368 -15.42 -2.16 -8.32
C ILE A 368 -16.73 -1.38 -8.14
N GLY A 369 -17.64 -1.84 -7.28
CA GLY A 369 -18.87 -1.11 -6.93
C GLY A 369 -18.58 0.28 -6.36
N TRP A 370 -17.81 0.34 -5.26
CA TRP A 370 -17.40 1.61 -4.63
C TRP A 370 -16.68 2.55 -5.60
N VAL A 371 -15.77 2.03 -6.44
CA VAL A 371 -15.07 2.83 -7.46
C VAL A 371 -16.06 3.46 -8.44
N HIS A 372 -17.05 2.70 -8.93
CA HIS A 372 -18.08 3.23 -9.80
C HIS A 372 -19.00 4.24 -9.10
N ASP A 373 -19.35 4.03 -7.83
CA ASP A 373 -20.21 4.93 -7.07
C ASP A 373 -19.55 6.28 -6.82
N VAL A 374 -18.27 6.29 -6.42
CA VAL A 374 -17.48 7.52 -6.31
C VAL A 374 -17.40 8.24 -7.67
N VAL A 375 -17.01 7.53 -8.74
CA VAL A 375 -16.86 8.15 -10.08
C VAL A 375 -18.21 8.64 -10.63
N ARG A 376 -19.34 8.01 -10.30
CA ARG A 376 -20.69 8.46 -10.69
C ARG A 376 -21.19 9.64 -9.87
N GLY A 377 -21.05 9.61 -8.54
CA GLY A 377 -21.53 10.68 -7.65
C GLY A 377 -20.98 12.06 -8.02
N PHE A 378 -19.69 12.12 -8.34
CA PHE A 378 -19.02 13.36 -8.78
C PHE A 378 -19.35 13.79 -10.23
N ARG A 379 -19.94 12.91 -11.07
CA ARG A 379 -20.57 13.34 -12.33
C ARG A 379 -21.93 13.98 -12.07
N GLY A 380 -22.73 13.40 -11.16
CA GLY A 380 -24.04 13.92 -10.76
C GLY A 380 -23.97 15.31 -10.12
N GLN A 381 -23.00 15.54 -9.22
CA GLN A 381 -22.84 16.84 -8.55
C GLN A 381 -22.60 18.02 -9.52
N LYS A 382 -21.98 17.77 -10.68
CA LYS A 382 -21.82 18.80 -11.72
C LYS A 382 -23.13 19.20 -12.41
N GLY A 383 -24.16 18.35 -12.39
CA GLY A 383 -25.49 18.66 -12.94
C GLY A 383 -26.38 19.45 -11.98
N CYS A 384 -26.06 19.50 -10.69
CA CYS A 384 -26.86 20.20 -9.68
C CYS A 384 -26.31 21.58 -9.27
N LEU A 385 -25.15 21.99 -9.78
CA LEU A 385 -24.64 23.35 -9.61
C LEU A 385 -25.39 24.31 -10.54
N LYS A 386 -26.60 24.70 -10.14
CA LYS A 386 -27.32 25.83 -10.76
C LYS A 386 -26.43 27.09 -10.72
N PRO A 387 -26.37 27.90 -11.79
CA PRO A 387 -25.74 29.21 -11.73
C PRO A 387 -26.40 30.07 -10.65
N LYS A 388 -25.60 30.68 -9.77
CA LYS A 388 -26.06 31.79 -8.93
C LYS A 388 -25.90 33.09 -9.71
N GLY A 389 -27.01 33.69 -10.15
CA GLY A 389 -27.03 35.00 -10.79
C GLY A 389 -28.10 35.09 -11.87
N GLY A 390 -29.15 35.88 -11.62
CA GLY A 390 -30.29 36.06 -12.53
C GLY A 390 -31.59 36.14 -11.74
N ARG A 391 -32.29 37.28 -11.86
CA ARG A 391 -33.58 37.53 -11.21
C ARG A 391 -34.73 36.84 -11.96
N GLU A 392 -35.82 36.66 -11.22
CA GLU A 392 -37.21 36.61 -11.70
C GLU A 392 -37.82 35.32 -12.30
N SER A 393 -39.15 35.29 -12.13
CA SER A 393 -40.17 34.33 -12.56
C SER A 393 -40.26 32.96 -11.89
N TRP A 394 -41.47 32.65 -11.41
CA TRP A 394 -41.86 31.36 -10.84
C TRP A 394 -42.23 30.38 -11.96
N GLY A 395 -41.70 29.16 -11.88
CA GLY A 395 -42.13 28.03 -12.71
C GLY A 395 -41.88 26.71 -11.99
N GLN A 396 -42.96 26.03 -11.58
CA GLN A 396 -42.84 24.70 -10.98
C GLN A 396 -42.45 23.67 -12.04
N ALA A 397 -41.33 22.98 -11.83
CA ALA A 397 -40.98 21.77 -12.55
C ALA A 397 -40.43 20.73 -11.55
N GLY A 398 -41.20 19.67 -11.32
CA GLY A 398 -40.92 18.68 -10.29
C GLY A 398 -39.71 17.79 -10.63
N CYS A 399 -38.93 17.44 -9.60
CA CYS A 399 -37.87 16.44 -9.73
C CYS A 399 -38.49 15.03 -9.72
N GLY A 400 -38.78 14.50 -10.91
CA GLY A 400 -39.41 13.19 -11.08
C GLY A 400 -38.52 12.04 -10.61
N LYS A 401 -38.94 11.32 -9.57
CA LYS A 401 -38.44 9.97 -9.28
C LYS A 401 -38.74 9.06 -10.47
N ARG A 402 -37.81 8.18 -10.82
CA ARG A 402 -38.11 6.92 -11.53
C ARG A 402 -37.64 5.78 -10.64
N GLY A 403 -38.51 4.77 -10.49
CA GLY A 403 -38.26 3.55 -9.73
C GLY A 403 -37.61 2.46 -10.57
#